data_AF-A0A4Y2RBF9-F1
#
_entry.id   AF-A0A4Y2RBF9-F1
#
_cell.length_a   1.000
_cell.length_b   1.000
_cell.length_c   1.000
_cell.angle_alpha   90.00
_cell.angle_beta   90.00
_cell.angle_gamma   90.00
#
_symmetry.space_group_name_H-M   'P 1'
#
loop_
_entity.id
_entity.type
_entity.pdbx_description
1 polymer ?
#
loop_
_entity_poly.entity_id
_entity_poly.type
_entity_poly.pdbx_seq_one_letter_code
_entity_poly.pdbx_strand_id
1 'polypeptide(L)'
;MLTGHAYVRAHTLPRLILATIISKELVIDDDMDANLQNTIEDVKNNTISYNDIENCDEKTEALLYQCNKKLKQYERRGSTGKLWIQYFHMVSIAKDFIIAESMGDLQSHLNCVKEMISYFHAS
;
A
#
# COMPACT_ATOMS: atom_id res chain seq x y z
N MET A 1 14.35 -24.16 -9.05
CA MET A 1 14.25 -22.68 -9.16
C MET A 1 12.88 -22.27 -8.69
N LEU A 2 12.75 -21.59 -7.54
CA LEU A 2 11.47 -20.97 -7.19
C LEU A 2 11.19 -19.85 -8.20
N THR A 3 10.04 -19.91 -8.87
CA THR A 3 9.58 -18.93 -9.85
C THR A 3 9.42 -17.55 -9.20
N GLY A 4 9.65 -16.47 -9.96
CA GLY A 4 9.65 -15.08 -9.45
C GLY A 4 8.38 -14.69 -8.67
N HIS A 5 7.21 -15.25 -9.02
CA HIS A 5 5.97 -15.06 -8.27
C HIS A 5 6.03 -15.56 -6.82
N ALA A 6 6.74 -16.65 -6.54
CA ALA A 6 6.88 -17.17 -5.19
C ALA A 6 7.73 -16.25 -4.29
N TYR A 7 8.69 -15.55 -4.89
CA TYR A 7 9.54 -14.58 -4.19
C TYR A 7 8.74 -13.34 -3.77
N VAL A 8 7.95 -12.77 -4.68
CA VAL A 8 7.07 -11.61 -4.34
C VAL A 8 6.05 -11.98 -3.27
N ARG A 9 5.50 -13.20 -3.31
CA ARG A 9 4.61 -13.71 -2.26
C ARG A 9 5.30 -13.80 -0.89
N ALA A 10 6.58 -14.19 -0.83
CA ALA A 10 7.33 -14.24 0.42
C ALA A 10 7.50 -12.84 1.05
N HIS A 11 7.67 -11.80 0.23
CA HIS A 11 7.80 -10.42 0.68
C HIS A 11 6.47 -9.78 1.12
N THR A 12 5.33 -10.40 0.77
CA THR A 12 4.00 -9.91 1.13
C THR A 12 3.77 -9.97 2.64
N LEU A 13 4.27 -11.02 3.32
CA LEU A 13 4.11 -11.17 4.78
C LEU A 13 4.85 -10.08 5.58
N PRO A 14 6.15 -9.81 5.35
CA PRO A 14 6.84 -8.69 6.00
C PRO A 14 6.19 -7.33 5.72
N ARG A 15 5.74 -7.08 4.48
CA ARG A 15 5.01 -5.86 4.15
C ARG A 15 3.72 -5.75 4.96
N LEU A 16 2.96 -6.84 5.09
CA LEU A 16 1.73 -6.87 5.88
C LEU A 16 1.99 -6.57 7.36
N ILE A 17 3.02 -7.20 7.94
CA ILE A 17 3.40 -6.95 9.34
C ILE A 17 3.75 -5.47 9.56
N LEU A 18 4.54 -4.87 8.66
CA LEU A 18 4.86 -3.43 8.72
C LEU A 18 3.61 -2.57 8.62
N ALA A 19 2.70 -2.87 7.68
CA ALA A 19 1.42 -2.16 7.56
C ALA A 19 0.59 -2.26 8.85
N THR A 20 0.52 -3.45 9.47
CA THR A 20 -0.20 -3.66 10.73
C THR A 20 0.42 -2.88 11.88
N ILE A 21 1.76 -2.81 11.97
CA ILE A 21 2.45 -2.01 13.00
C ILE A 21 2.11 -0.53 12.83
N ILE A 22 2.17 -0.01 11.60
CA ILE A 22 1.84 1.39 11.31
C ILE A 22 0.37 1.67 11.61
N SER A 23 -0.54 0.77 11.20
CA SER A 23 -1.98 0.91 11.39
C SER A 23 -2.37 0.96 12.88
N LYS A 24 -1.72 0.18 13.75
CA LYS A 24 -1.95 0.22 15.21
C LYS A 24 -1.57 1.55 15.86
N GLU A 25 -0.75 2.36 15.21
CA GLU A 25 -0.33 3.68 15.71
C GLU A 25 -1.11 4.84 15.09
N LEU A 26 -2.07 4.56 14.21
CA LEU A 26 -2.98 5.55 13.67
C LEU A 26 -4.05 5.88 14.71
N VAL A 27 -4.41 7.15 14.80
CA VAL A 27 -5.53 7.59 15.62
C VAL A 27 -6.76 7.52 14.73
N ILE A 28 -7.46 6.40 14.82
CA ILE A 28 -8.73 6.16 14.12
C ILE A 28 -9.82 6.47 15.14
N ASP A 29 -10.69 7.43 14.83
CA ASP A 29 -11.88 7.67 15.65
C ASP A 29 -12.97 6.63 15.36
N ASP A 30 -13.95 6.51 16.25
CA ASP A 30 -15.00 5.49 16.16
C ASP A 30 -15.85 5.59 14.87
N ASP A 31 -16.05 6.81 14.34
CA ASP A 31 -16.79 7.07 13.10
C ASP A 31 -15.94 6.77 11.85
N MET A 32 -14.61 6.99 11.90
CA MET A 32 -13.69 6.49 10.87
C MET A 32 -13.59 4.97 10.85
N ASP A 33 -13.54 4.32 12.01
CA ASP A 33 -13.47 2.86 12.12
C ASP A 33 -14.76 2.21 11.58
N ALA A 34 -15.92 2.73 11.97
CA ALA A 34 -17.21 2.27 11.47
C ALA A 34 -17.31 2.42 9.94
N ASN A 35 -16.84 3.54 9.39
CA ASN A 35 -16.83 3.75 7.94
C ASN A 35 -15.93 2.74 7.22
N LEU A 36 -14.72 2.50 7.75
CA LEU A 36 -13.80 1.52 7.19
C LEU A 36 -14.38 0.10 7.22
N GLN A 37 -15.02 -0.29 8.33
CA GLN A 37 -15.69 -1.59 8.45
C GLN A 37 -16.83 -1.75 7.45
N ASN A 38 -17.67 -0.72 7.28
CA ASN A 38 -18.74 -0.73 6.29
C ASN A 38 -18.18 -0.88 4.87
N THR A 39 -17.16 -0.11 4.50
CA THR A 39 -16.52 -0.23 3.18
C THR A 39 -15.92 -1.62 2.95
N ILE A 40 -15.30 -2.23 3.98
CA ILE A 40 -14.78 -3.59 3.88
C ILE A 40 -15.92 -4.61 3.68
N GLU A 41 -17.03 -4.43 4.38
CA GLU A 41 -18.21 -5.27 4.23
C GLU A 41 -18.82 -5.14 2.83
N ASP A 42 -18.89 -3.92 2.30
CA ASP A 42 -19.36 -3.67 0.94
C ASP A 42 -18.45 -4.30 -0.13
N VAL A 43 -17.14 -4.21 0.05
CA VAL A 43 -16.17 -4.91 -0.82
C VAL A 43 -16.38 -6.42 -0.76
N LYS A 44 -16.58 -6.98 0.43
CA LYS A 44 -16.80 -8.42 0.61
C LYS A 44 -18.11 -8.89 -0.04
N ASN A 45 -19.13 -8.04 -0.02
CA ASN A 45 -20.42 -8.30 -0.63
C ASN A 45 -20.44 -8.00 -2.15
N ASN A 46 -19.33 -7.50 -2.71
CA ASN A 46 -19.21 -7.02 -4.09
C ASN A 46 -20.26 -5.95 -4.45
N THR A 47 -20.68 -5.14 -3.47
CA THR A 47 -21.68 -4.07 -3.64
C THR A 47 -21.07 -2.75 -4.08
N ILE A 48 -19.74 -2.61 -3.96
CA ILE A 48 -18.97 -1.42 -4.32
C ILE A 48 -18.01 -1.72 -5.47
N SER A 49 -17.88 -0.79 -6.43
CA SER A 49 -16.94 -0.89 -7.54
C SER A 49 -15.55 -0.37 -7.16
N TYR A 50 -14.52 -0.79 -7.88
CA TYR A 50 -13.17 -0.21 -7.75
C TYR A 50 -13.16 1.31 -7.94
N ASN A 51 -13.97 1.84 -8.86
CA ASN A 51 -14.07 3.29 -9.09
C ASN A 51 -14.68 4.06 -7.92
N ASP A 52 -15.54 3.41 -7.12
CA ASP A 52 -16.16 4.03 -5.95
C ASP A 52 -15.18 4.07 -4.78
N ILE A 53 -14.22 3.13 -4.74
CA ILE A 53 -13.11 3.12 -3.77
C ILE A 53 -12.04 4.14 -4.17
N GLU A 54 -11.76 4.27 -5.47
CA GLU A 54 -10.75 5.21 -6.00
C GLU A 54 -11.20 6.67 -5.83
N ASN A 55 -12.50 6.95 -5.98
CA ASN A 55 -13.10 8.24 -5.63
C ASN A 55 -13.33 8.34 -4.12
N CYS A 56 -12.23 8.43 -3.37
CA CYS A 56 -12.22 8.43 -1.91
C CYS A 56 -13.13 9.50 -1.28
N ASP A 57 -13.78 9.10 -0.19
CA ASP A 57 -14.44 10.04 0.70
C ASP A 57 -13.42 10.85 1.53
N GLU A 58 -13.88 11.94 2.13
CA GLU A 58 -13.09 12.84 2.98
C GLU A 58 -12.39 12.10 4.14
N LYS A 59 -13.00 11.01 4.63
CA LYS A 59 -12.48 10.18 5.73
C LYS A 59 -11.30 9.31 5.29
N THR A 60 -11.35 8.77 4.08
CA THR A 60 -10.29 7.95 3.49
C THR A 60 -9.08 8.81 3.16
N GLU A 61 -9.30 10.05 2.68
CA GLU A 61 -8.23 11.04 2.54
C GLU A 61 -7.56 11.38 3.88
N ALA A 62 -8.35 11.56 4.95
CA ALA A 62 -7.81 11.82 6.29
C ALA A 62 -6.95 10.64 6.81
N LEU A 63 -7.40 9.40 6.60
CA LEU A 63 -6.63 8.19 6.95
C LEU A 63 -5.32 8.09 6.14
N LEU A 64 -5.38 8.35 4.83
CA LEU A 64 -4.20 8.38 3.96
C LEU A 64 -3.20 9.43 4.43
N TYR A 65 -3.67 10.62 4.81
CA TYR A 65 -2.82 11.67 5.36
C TYR A 65 -2.12 11.23 6.65
N GLN A 66 -2.86 10.65 7.60
CA GLN A 66 -2.29 10.15 8.85
C GLN A 66 -1.24 9.06 8.60
N CYS A 67 -1.54 8.12 7.69
CA CYS A 67 -0.64 7.03 7.34
C CYS A 67 0.67 7.57 6.73
N ASN A 68 0.57 8.49 5.76
CA ASN A 68 1.72 9.14 5.14
C ASN A 68 2.55 9.96 6.14
N LYS A 69 1.90 10.62 7.11
CA LYS A 69 2.59 11.34 8.19
C LYS A 69 3.42 10.39 9.05
N LYS A 70 2.87 9.23 9.42
CA LYS A 70 3.59 8.20 10.19
C LYS A 70 4.74 7.59 9.41
N LEU A 71 4.54 7.26 8.13
CA LEU A 71 5.60 6.75 7.26
C LEU A 71 6.80 7.71 7.23
N LYS A 72 6.57 9.02 7.05
CA LYS A 72 7.63 10.04 7.08
C LYS A 72 8.32 10.15 8.45
N GLN A 73 7.58 9.94 9.54
CA GLN A 73 8.16 9.92 10.88
C GLN A 73 9.13 8.73 11.06
N TYR A 74 8.74 7.54 10.57
CA TYR A 74 9.59 6.35 10.59
C TYR A 74 10.84 6.49 9.72
N GLU A 75 10.70 7.09 8.55
CA GLU A 75 11.82 7.37 7.65
C GLU A 75 12.88 8.27 8.31
N ARG A 76 12.43 9.26 9.10
CA ARG A 76 13.32 10.20 9.81
C ARG A 76 13.95 9.65 11.08
N ARG A 77 13.52 8.48 11.56
CA ARG A 77 13.99 7.88 12.83
C ARG A 77 15.43 7.36 12.75
N GLY A 78 15.97 7.16 11.55
CA GLY A 78 17.34 6.72 11.32
C GLY A 78 17.50 5.92 10.02
N SER A 79 18.73 5.51 9.71
CA SER A 79 19.04 4.73 8.50
C SER A 79 18.25 3.43 8.41
N THR A 80 18.08 2.71 9.52
CA THR A 80 17.29 1.48 9.59
C THR A 80 15.80 1.74 9.31
N GLY A 81 15.23 2.80 9.87
CA GLY A 81 13.83 3.19 9.63
C GLY A 81 13.60 3.54 8.16
N LYS A 82 14.49 4.35 7.59
CA LYS A 82 14.50 4.66 6.16
C LYS A 82 14.55 3.41 5.29
N LEU A 83 15.42 2.45 5.61
CA LEU A 83 15.53 1.20 4.86
C LEU A 83 14.22 0.37 4.90
N TRP A 84 13.57 0.26 6.06
CA TRP A 84 12.31 -0.46 6.18
C TRP A 84 11.16 0.21 5.42
N ILE A 85 11.10 1.55 5.42
CA ILE A 85 10.10 2.29 4.63
C ILE A 85 10.38 2.15 3.13
N GLN A 86 11.64 2.21 2.71
CA GLN A 86 12.02 1.95 1.31
C GLN A 86 11.65 0.53 0.88
N TYR A 87 11.95 -0.48 1.69
CA TYR A 87 11.55 -1.86 1.44
C TYR A 87 10.02 -1.99 1.33
N PHE A 88 9.27 -1.38 2.25
CA PHE A 88 7.81 -1.36 2.22
C PHE A 88 7.27 -0.79 0.91
N HIS A 89 7.86 0.30 0.41
CA HIS A 89 7.48 0.93 -0.85
C HIS A 89 7.80 0.03 -2.05
N MET A 90 9.01 -0.56 -2.10
CA MET A 90 9.41 -1.47 -3.18
C MET A 90 8.48 -2.67 -3.32
N VAL A 91 8.10 -3.31 -2.21
CA VAL A 91 7.17 -4.45 -2.22
C VAL A 91 5.74 -3.98 -2.57
N SER A 92 5.39 -2.73 -2.27
CA SER A 92 4.11 -2.14 -2.68
C SER A 92 4.02 -2.00 -4.19
N ILE A 93 4.99 -1.32 -4.81
CA ILE A 93 5.05 -1.13 -6.27
C ILE A 93 5.09 -2.49 -6.99
N ALA A 94 5.84 -3.47 -6.48
CA ALA A 94 5.88 -4.81 -7.07
C ALA A 94 4.52 -5.51 -7.04
N LYS A 95 3.72 -5.33 -5.99
CA LYS A 95 2.36 -5.87 -5.92
C LYS A 95 1.45 -5.15 -6.92
N ASP A 96 1.52 -3.82 -6.96
CA ASP A 96 0.65 -2.99 -7.78
C ASP A 96 0.94 -3.23 -9.28
N PHE A 97 2.20 -3.46 -9.63
CA PHE A 97 2.60 -3.91 -10.97
C PHE A 97 1.96 -5.24 -11.37
N ILE A 98 1.95 -6.25 -10.48
CA ILE A 98 1.31 -7.55 -10.74
C ILE A 98 -0.20 -7.38 -10.94
N ILE A 99 -0.83 -6.50 -10.16
CA ILE A 99 -2.26 -6.20 -10.27
C ILE A 99 -2.56 -5.52 -11.60
N ALA A 100 -1.82 -4.46 -11.95
CA ALA A 100 -1.98 -3.73 -13.20
C ALA A 100 -1.79 -4.64 -14.43
N GLU A 101 -0.78 -5.51 -14.39
CA GLU A 101 -0.56 -6.54 -15.43
C GLU A 101 -1.75 -7.50 -15.53
N SER A 102 -2.28 -7.96 -14.39
CA SER A 102 -3.42 -8.89 -14.36
C SER A 102 -4.73 -8.25 -14.84
N MET A 103 -4.88 -6.94 -14.63
CA MET A 103 -6.05 -6.15 -15.05
C MET A 103 -5.93 -5.61 -16.49
N GLY A 104 -4.76 -5.70 -17.10
CA GLY A 104 -4.49 -5.08 -18.41
C GLY A 104 -4.47 -3.55 -18.38
N ASP A 105 -4.27 -2.95 -17.20
CA ASP A 105 -4.19 -1.49 -17.04
C ASP A 105 -2.78 -0.99 -17.38
N LEU A 106 -2.62 -0.57 -18.64
CA LEU A 106 -1.36 -0.07 -19.16
C LEU A 106 -0.88 1.20 -18.43
N GLN A 107 -1.79 2.08 -18.00
CA GLN A 107 -1.41 3.34 -17.37
C GLN A 107 -0.81 3.07 -15.98
N SER A 108 -1.49 2.24 -15.17
CA SER A 108 -0.97 1.82 -13.87
C SER A 108 0.32 1.00 -14.00
N HIS A 109 0.42 0.15 -15.02
CA HIS A 109 1.63 -0.60 -15.31
C HIS A 109 2.83 0.33 -15.57
N LEU A 110 2.68 1.32 -16.46
CA LEU A 110 3.73 2.29 -16.78
C LEU A 110 4.10 3.16 -15.57
N ASN A 111 3.12 3.54 -14.75
CA ASN A 111 3.36 4.26 -13.50
C ASN A 111 4.24 3.44 -12.54
N CYS A 112 3.93 2.14 -12.37
CA CYS A 112 4.74 1.24 -11.55
C CYS A 112 6.18 1.14 -12.07
N VAL A 113 6.37 0.98 -13.39
CA VAL A 113 7.71 0.91 -14.00
C VAL A 113 8.50 2.19 -13.74
N LYS A 114 7.88 3.37 -13.90
CA LYS A 114 8.50 4.66 -13.60
C LYS A 114 8.98 4.75 -12.15
N GLU A 115 8.18 4.29 -11.20
CA GLU A 115 8.55 4.31 -9.78
C GLU A 115 9.67 3.29 -9.48
N MET A 116 9.61 2.10 -10.06
CA MET A 116 10.65 1.07 -9.93
C MET A 116 12.02 1.55 -10.41
N ILE A 117 12.07 2.31 -11.51
CA ILE A 117 13.33 2.84 -12.08
C ILE A 117 14.14 3.62 -11.03
N SER A 118 13.46 4.35 -10.14
CA SER A 118 14.13 5.14 -9.09
C SER A 118 14.89 4.28 -8.07
N TYR A 119 14.51 3.01 -7.92
CA TYR A 119 15.18 2.04 -7.05
C TYR A 119 16.28 1.27 -7.78
N PHE A 120 16.12 1.01 -9.07
CA PHE A 120 17.12 0.30 -9.87
C PHE A 120 18.26 1.20 -10.38
N HIS A 121 18.02 2.51 -10.54
CA HIS A 121 19.05 3.49 -10.89
C HIS A 121 19.85 4.04 -9.70
N ALA A 122 19.45 3.76 -8.47
CA ALA A 122 20.11 4.25 -7.26
C ALA A 122 21.37 3.45 -6.88
N SER A 123 21.87 2.58 -7.77
CA SER A 123 23.03 1.70 -7.53
C SER A 123 24.32 2.23 -8.15
#